data_AF-A0A1B6JD43-F1
#
_entry.id   AF-A0A1B6JD43-F1
#
_cell.length_a   1.000
_cell.length_b   1.000
_cell.length_c   1.000
_cell.angle_alpha   90.00
_cell.angle_beta   90.00
_cell.angle_gamma   90.00
#
_symmetry.space_group_name_H-M   'P 1'
#
loop_
_entity.id
_entity.type
_entity.pdbx_description
1 polymer ?
#
loop_
_entity_poly.entity_id
_entity_poly.type
_entity_poly.pdbx_seq_one_letter_code
_entity_poly.pdbx_strand_id
1 'polypeptide(L)'
;KELHALVKVHNKILDNGKDEKFHPILSSSMQIALEVLDVILPRINISEDCKELFLLLQKPHLQGLLCAHDAVAQKDYFPRLPEIPLEVDEDEETIKIVQLVKSNEPLGATIKTDEETGKIVIARVMHGGAADRSGLIHVGDEVCEVNNINVEGKTPNDVLKILQASEGTITFKLVPAEGRGGVRES
;
A
#
# COMPACT_ATOMS: atom_id res chain seq x y z
N LYS A 1 15.64 -16.77 18.65
CA LYS A 1 16.32 -17.65 17.67
C LYS A 1 15.60 -17.63 16.32
N GLU A 2 14.26 -17.65 16.29
CA GLU A 2 13.44 -17.60 15.07
C GLU A 2 13.57 -16.29 14.27
N LEU A 3 13.53 -15.12 14.93
CA LEU A 3 13.69 -13.82 14.25
C LEU A 3 15.04 -13.70 13.54
N HIS A 4 16.11 -14.20 14.15
CA HIS A 4 17.45 -14.17 13.53
C HIS A 4 17.54 -15.08 12.30
N ALA A 5 16.87 -16.24 12.33
CA ALA A 5 16.76 -17.12 11.17
C ALA A 5 15.97 -16.45 10.04
N LEU A 6 14.87 -15.77 10.36
CA LEU A 6 14.05 -15.06 9.37
C LEU A 6 14.82 -13.91 8.70
N VAL A 7 15.55 -13.11 9.48
CA VAL A 7 16.41 -12.04 8.94
C VAL A 7 17.53 -12.62 8.06
N LYS A 8 18.12 -13.76 8.43
CA LYS A 8 19.10 -14.45 7.58
C LYS A 8 18.51 -14.91 6.25
N VAL A 9 17.30 -15.46 6.27
CA VAL A 9 16.58 -15.87 5.05
C VAL A 9 16.27 -14.64 4.19
N HIS A 10 15.73 -13.58 4.79
CA HIS A 10 15.39 -12.33 4.09
C HIS A 10 16.62 -11.70 3.41
N ASN A 11 17.74 -11.55 4.12
CA ASN A 11 18.96 -10.98 3.55
C ASN A 11 19.49 -11.83 2.40
N LYS A 12 19.41 -13.16 2.52
CA LYS A 12 19.85 -14.08 1.46
C LYS A 12 18.93 -14.05 0.23
N ILE A 13 17.64 -13.82 0.42
CA ILE A 13 16.69 -13.59 -0.68
C ILE A 13 16.99 -12.24 -1.35
N LEU A 14 17.28 -11.18 -0.61
CA LEU A 14 17.64 -9.87 -1.18
C LEU A 14 18.97 -9.91 -1.96
N ASP A 15 19.97 -10.61 -1.44
CA ASP A 15 21.27 -10.76 -2.11
C ASP A 15 21.15 -11.55 -3.42
N ASN A 16 20.29 -12.57 -3.46
CA ASN A 16 20.08 -13.40 -4.64
C ASN A 16 19.01 -12.87 -5.61
N GLY A 17 18.03 -12.11 -5.11
CA GLY A 17 16.88 -11.62 -5.87
C GLY A 17 17.15 -10.35 -6.68
N LYS A 18 18.33 -9.73 -6.51
CA LYS A 18 18.82 -8.63 -7.36
C LYS A 18 19.36 -9.12 -8.71
N ASP A 19 19.63 -10.41 -8.84
CA ASP A 19 20.09 -11.01 -10.09
C ASP A 19 18.84 -11.45 -10.88
N GLU A 20 18.54 -10.78 -12.00
CA GLU A 20 17.41 -11.11 -12.91
C GLU A 20 17.51 -12.54 -13.51
N LYS A 21 18.55 -13.31 -13.16
CA LYS A 21 18.77 -14.68 -13.61
C LYS A 21 17.66 -15.67 -13.23
N PHE A 22 16.88 -15.40 -12.20
CA PHE A 22 15.84 -16.32 -11.73
C PHE A 22 14.45 -15.77 -12.03
N HIS A 23 14.04 -15.91 -13.29
CA HIS A 23 12.66 -15.69 -13.71
C HIS A 23 12.01 -17.02 -14.11
N PRO A 24 10.70 -17.18 -13.86
CA PRO A 24 9.97 -18.31 -14.40
C PRO A 24 10.03 -18.29 -15.93
N ILE A 25 10.17 -19.47 -16.55
CA ILE A 25 10.14 -19.59 -18.02
C ILE A 25 8.71 -19.47 -18.54
N LEU A 26 7.74 -19.96 -17.76
CA LEU A 26 6.32 -19.94 -18.05
C LEU A 26 5.56 -19.51 -16.79
N SER A 27 4.33 -19.02 -16.94
CA SER A 27 3.45 -18.70 -15.81
C SER A 27 2.23 -19.63 -15.70
N SER A 28 2.18 -20.67 -16.52
CA SER A 28 1.02 -21.54 -16.72
C SER A 28 1.40 -23.02 -16.82
N SER A 29 2.41 -23.45 -16.06
CA SER A 29 2.93 -24.81 -16.10
C SER A 29 1.88 -25.86 -15.75
N MET A 30 0.91 -25.53 -14.88
CA MET A 30 -0.20 -26.43 -14.58
C MET A 30 -1.13 -26.63 -15.78
N GLN A 31 -1.45 -25.56 -16.50
CA GLN A 31 -2.27 -25.63 -17.71
C GLN A 31 -1.60 -26.49 -18.79
N ILE A 32 -0.29 -26.32 -18.99
CA ILE A 32 0.49 -27.15 -19.91
C ILE A 32 0.47 -28.62 -19.48
N ALA A 33 0.57 -28.92 -18.19
CA ALA A 33 0.48 -30.30 -17.71
C ALA A 33 -0.88 -30.95 -18.00
N LEU A 34 -1.98 -30.19 -17.91
CA LEU A 34 -3.32 -30.65 -18.30
C LEU A 34 -3.41 -30.91 -19.80
N GLU A 35 -2.89 -30.01 -20.63
CA GLU A 35 -2.85 -30.19 -22.08
C GLU A 35 -2.02 -31.43 -22.49
N VAL A 36 -0.90 -31.68 -21.80
CA VAL A 36 -0.10 -32.89 -22.01
C VAL A 36 -0.91 -34.14 -21.66
N LEU A 37 -1.67 -34.15 -20.56
CA LEU A 37 -2.53 -35.27 -20.19
C LEU A 37 -3.55 -35.58 -21.30
N ASP A 38 -4.18 -34.56 -21.88
CA ASP A 38 -5.15 -34.72 -22.97
C ASP A 38 -4.50 -35.30 -24.24
N VAL A 39 -3.28 -34.84 -24.58
CA VAL A 39 -2.53 -35.30 -25.76
C VAL A 39 -2.08 -36.75 -25.62
N ILE A 40 -1.67 -37.18 -24.41
CA ILE A 40 -1.14 -38.54 -24.19
C ILE A 40 -2.22 -39.57 -23.86
N LEU A 41 -3.42 -39.14 -23.45
CA LEU A 41 -4.52 -40.03 -23.08
C LEU A 41 -4.81 -41.13 -24.11
N PRO A 42 -4.85 -40.87 -25.45
CA PRO A 42 -5.11 -41.93 -26.43
C PRO A 42 -3.96 -42.96 -26.56
N ARG A 43 -2.78 -42.65 -26.01
CA ARG A 43 -1.54 -43.44 -26.19
C ARG A 43 -1.15 -44.28 -24.97
N ILE A 44 -1.86 -44.13 -23.84
CA ILE A 44 -1.50 -44.80 -22.57
C ILE A 44 -1.54 -46.33 -22.63
N ASN A 45 -2.35 -46.90 -23.54
CA ASN A 45 -2.44 -48.36 -23.72
C ASN A 45 -1.41 -48.90 -24.73
N ILE A 46 -0.69 -48.02 -25.42
CA ILE A 46 0.27 -48.37 -26.48
C ILE A 46 1.70 -48.18 -25.99
N SER A 47 1.93 -47.17 -25.13
CA SER A 47 3.25 -46.83 -24.61
C SER A 47 3.25 -46.79 -23.10
N GLU A 48 4.07 -47.64 -22.47
CA GLU A 48 4.25 -47.63 -21.01
C GLU A 48 4.82 -46.29 -20.52
N ASP A 49 5.71 -45.64 -21.29
CA ASP A 49 6.20 -44.29 -20.96
C ASP A 49 5.07 -43.25 -20.88
N CYS A 50 4.11 -43.27 -21.83
CA CYS A 50 2.95 -42.38 -21.80
C CYS A 50 2.07 -42.67 -20.58
N LYS A 51 1.91 -43.93 -20.21
CA LYS A 51 1.14 -44.35 -19.04
C LYS A 51 1.81 -43.92 -17.73
N GLU A 52 3.12 -44.08 -17.61
CA GLU A 52 3.88 -43.62 -16.45
C GLU A 52 3.80 -42.09 -16.31
N LEU A 53 4.02 -41.36 -17.41
CA LEU A 53 3.91 -39.90 -17.42
C LEU A 53 2.50 -39.43 -17.06
N PHE A 54 1.47 -40.09 -17.61
CA PHE A 54 0.07 -39.80 -17.30
C PHE A 54 -0.23 -39.98 -15.81
N LEU A 55 0.28 -41.05 -15.19
CA LEU A 55 0.13 -41.27 -13.75
C LEU A 55 0.94 -40.26 -12.92
N LEU A 56 2.14 -39.88 -13.36
CA LEU A 56 3.02 -38.95 -12.65
C LEU A 56 2.42 -37.54 -12.59
N LEU A 57 1.96 -37.02 -13.73
CA LEU A 57 1.35 -35.69 -13.86
C LEU A 57 0.04 -35.54 -13.06
N GLN A 58 -0.64 -36.64 -12.77
CA GLN A 58 -1.83 -36.66 -11.93
C GLN A 58 -1.54 -36.77 -10.43
N LYS A 59 -0.27 -36.94 -10.01
CA LYS A 59 0.04 -37.01 -8.58
C LYS A 59 -0.22 -35.64 -7.92
N PRO A 60 -0.91 -35.60 -6.77
CA PRO A 60 -1.29 -34.35 -6.12
C PRO A 60 -0.09 -33.48 -5.72
N HIS A 61 1.03 -34.10 -5.36
CA HIS A 61 2.27 -33.38 -5.02
C HIS A 61 2.87 -32.65 -6.23
N LEU A 62 2.79 -33.27 -7.42
CA LEU A 62 3.32 -32.65 -8.63
C LEU A 62 2.39 -31.52 -9.09
N GLN A 63 1.08 -31.75 -9.08
CA GLN A 63 0.10 -30.69 -9.35
C GLN A 63 0.24 -29.53 -8.36
N GLY A 64 0.42 -29.81 -7.07
CA GLY A 64 0.67 -28.79 -6.05
C GLY A 64 1.95 -27.99 -6.31
N LEU A 65 3.02 -28.64 -6.77
CA LEU A 65 4.25 -27.96 -7.17
C LEU A 65 4.02 -27.04 -8.39
N LEU A 66 3.28 -27.49 -9.39
CA LEU A 66 2.96 -26.69 -10.58
C LEU A 66 2.05 -25.51 -10.24
N CYS A 67 1.03 -25.70 -9.40
CA CYS A 67 0.18 -24.60 -8.91
C CYS A 67 0.98 -23.58 -8.10
N ALA A 68 1.88 -24.03 -7.21
CA ALA A 68 2.72 -23.14 -6.42
C ALA A 68 3.69 -22.36 -7.32
N HIS A 69 4.26 -23.03 -8.33
CA HIS A 69 5.06 -22.38 -9.36
C HIS A 69 4.27 -21.28 -10.07
N ASP A 70 3.06 -21.58 -10.56
CA ASP A 70 2.24 -20.62 -11.30
C ASP A 70 1.84 -19.43 -10.42
N ALA A 71 1.48 -19.65 -9.16
CA ALA A 71 1.20 -18.58 -8.20
C ALA A 71 2.39 -17.64 -7.98
N VAL A 72 3.60 -18.18 -7.88
CA VAL A 72 4.84 -17.38 -7.77
C VAL A 72 5.13 -16.66 -9.08
N ALA A 73 5.00 -17.35 -10.22
CA ALA A 73 5.31 -16.81 -11.53
C ALA A 73 4.37 -15.66 -11.94
N GLN A 74 3.09 -15.78 -11.62
CA GLN A 74 2.05 -14.76 -11.85
C GLN A 74 2.07 -13.65 -10.79
N LYS A 75 2.91 -13.79 -9.76
CA LYS A 75 2.97 -12.88 -8.63
C LYS A 75 1.64 -12.77 -7.86
N ASP A 76 0.84 -13.84 -7.83
CA ASP A 76 -0.45 -13.92 -7.09
C ASP A 76 -0.25 -14.10 -5.57
N TYR A 77 0.98 -13.91 -5.09
CA TYR A 77 1.28 -13.78 -3.66
C TYR A 77 1.19 -12.32 -3.17
N PHE A 78 1.09 -11.34 -4.07
CA PHE A 78 0.83 -9.95 -3.68
C PHE A 78 -0.63 -9.78 -3.25
N PRO A 79 -0.89 -8.90 -2.27
CA PRO A 79 -2.25 -8.55 -1.93
C PRO A 79 -2.96 -7.98 -3.16
N ARG A 80 -4.13 -8.54 -3.50
CA ARG A 80 -4.98 -7.99 -4.54
C ARG A 80 -5.52 -6.65 -4.05
N LEU A 81 -5.00 -5.57 -4.61
CA LEU A 81 -5.54 -4.24 -4.37
C LEU A 81 -6.89 -4.12 -5.09
N PRO A 82 -7.88 -3.43 -4.49
CA PRO A 82 -9.08 -3.03 -5.22
C PRO A 82 -8.68 -2.29 -6.50
N GLU A 83 -9.42 -2.51 -7.58
CA GLU A 83 -9.25 -1.71 -8.79
C GLU A 83 -9.47 -0.24 -8.45
N ILE A 84 -8.50 0.60 -8.81
CA ILE A 84 -8.62 2.05 -8.65
C ILE A 84 -9.70 2.49 -9.65
N PRO A 85 -10.76 3.21 -9.21
CA PRO A 85 -11.75 3.75 -10.13
C PRO A 85 -11.06 4.57 -11.23
N LEU A 86 -11.41 4.31 -12.50
CA LEU A 86 -10.85 4.99 -13.67
C LEU A 86 -11.32 6.45 -13.82
N GLU A 87 -12.23 6.89 -12.96
CA GLU A 87 -12.73 8.27 -12.88
C GLU A 87 -12.21 8.88 -11.58
N VAL A 88 -10.94 9.27 -11.58
CA VAL A 88 -10.50 10.35 -10.69
C VAL A 88 -10.52 11.59 -11.57
N ASP A 89 -11.48 12.49 -11.33
CA ASP A 89 -11.40 13.83 -11.89
C ASP A 89 -10.01 14.37 -11.52
N GLU A 90 -9.20 14.79 -12.51
CA GLU A 90 -7.86 15.36 -12.25
C GLU A 90 -7.93 16.61 -11.34
N ASP A 91 -9.14 17.14 -11.14
CA ASP A 91 -9.48 18.25 -10.25
C ASP A 91 -9.83 17.83 -8.80
N GLU A 92 -9.90 16.51 -8.49
CA GLU A 92 -10.19 16.05 -7.13
C GLU A 92 -8.94 16.18 -6.25
N GLU A 93 -8.90 17.27 -5.47
CA GLU A 93 -7.83 17.56 -4.52
C GLU A 93 -7.50 16.34 -3.65
N THR A 94 -6.26 15.86 -3.73
CA THR A 94 -5.82 14.70 -2.94
C THR A 94 -5.99 14.99 -1.45
N ILE A 95 -6.70 14.13 -0.72
CA ILE A 95 -6.93 14.32 0.72
C ILE A 95 -5.94 13.46 1.52
N LYS A 96 -5.34 14.06 2.56
CA LYS A 96 -4.47 13.40 3.53
C LYS A 96 -5.18 13.27 4.87
N ILE A 97 -5.32 12.04 5.36
CA ILE A 97 -5.83 11.77 6.71
C ILE A 97 -4.64 11.55 7.66
N VAL A 98 -4.49 12.42 8.65
CA VAL A 98 -3.38 12.36 9.62
C VAL A 98 -3.93 12.14 11.02
N GLN A 99 -3.41 11.13 11.71
CA GLN A 99 -3.74 10.89 13.11
C GLN A 99 -2.56 11.23 14.01
N LEU A 100 -2.77 12.13 14.96
CA LEU A 100 -1.79 12.49 15.98
C LEU A 100 -2.31 12.10 17.35
N VAL A 101 -1.44 11.50 18.18
CA VAL A 101 -1.77 11.25 19.58
C VAL A 101 -1.55 12.54 20.37
N LYS A 102 -2.63 13.09 20.93
CA LYS A 102 -2.58 14.25 21.82
C LYS A 102 -1.97 13.84 23.16
N SER A 103 -0.78 14.35 23.43
CA SER A 103 -0.14 14.33 24.75
C SER A 103 -0.56 15.55 25.58
N ASN A 104 0.00 15.71 26.79
CA ASN A 104 -0.13 16.94 27.58
C ASN A 104 0.59 18.16 26.95
N GLU A 105 1.41 17.93 25.94
CA GLU A 105 2.08 18.97 25.16
C GLU A 105 1.22 19.41 23.96
N PRO A 106 1.34 20.68 23.51
CA PRO A 106 0.70 21.13 22.28
C PRO A 106 1.18 20.30 21.08
N LEU A 107 0.33 20.16 20.06
CA LEU A 107 0.63 19.37 18.85
C LEU A 107 1.89 19.87 18.10
N GLY A 108 2.35 21.08 18.38
CA GLY A 108 3.50 21.68 17.71
C GLY A 108 3.17 22.17 16.31
N ALA A 109 1.92 22.59 16.06
CA ALA A 109 1.53 23.27 14.83
C ALA A 109 0.62 24.46 15.16
N THR A 110 0.68 25.50 14.35
CA THR A 110 -0.21 26.66 14.45
C THR A 110 -1.05 26.77 13.18
N ILE A 111 -2.30 27.20 13.33
CA ILE A 111 -3.24 27.41 12.23
C ILE A 111 -3.53 28.90 12.04
N LYS A 112 -3.83 29.31 10.82
CA LYS A 112 -4.33 30.64 10.48
C LYS A 112 -5.50 30.53 9.51
N THR A 113 -6.26 31.60 9.38
CA THR A 113 -7.19 31.76 8.24
C THR A 113 -6.40 32.33 7.08
N ASP A 114 -6.53 31.69 5.92
CA ASP A 114 -6.00 32.18 4.66
C ASP A 114 -6.82 33.39 4.18
N GLU A 115 -6.14 34.49 3.82
CA GLU A 115 -6.81 35.76 3.52
C GLU A 115 -7.50 35.76 2.15
N GLU A 116 -7.03 34.93 1.22
CA GLU A 116 -7.57 34.85 -0.15
C GLU A 116 -8.77 33.90 -0.22
N THR A 117 -8.65 32.74 0.43
CA THR A 117 -9.65 31.67 0.36
C THR A 117 -10.59 31.63 1.57
N GLY A 118 -10.24 32.27 2.68
CA GLY A 118 -10.98 32.21 3.95
C GLY A 118 -10.86 30.86 4.67
N LYS A 119 -10.02 29.94 4.18
CA LYS A 119 -9.89 28.58 4.70
C LYS A 119 -8.89 28.49 5.85
N ILE A 120 -8.97 27.44 6.67
CA ILE A 120 -8.00 27.20 7.75
C ILE A 120 -6.78 26.47 7.19
N VAL A 121 -5.60 27.03 7.39
CA VAL A 121 -4.33 26.46 6.88
C VAL A 121 -3.28 26.34 7.99
N ILE A 122 -2.36 25.38 7.85
CA ILE A 122 -1.21 25.24 8.74
C ILE A 122 -0.23 26.38 8.48
N ALA A 123 -0.05 27.26 9.47
CA ALA A 123 0.84 28.41 9.38
C ALA A 123 2.29 28.07 9.75
N ARG A 124 2.49 27.17 10.70
CA ARG A 124 3.83 26.79 11.18
C ARG A 124 3.80 25.39 11.78
N VAL A 125 4.90 24.67 11.59
CA VAL A 125 5.22 23.43 12.30
C VAL A 125 6.42 23.71 13.20
N MET A 126 6.29 23.38 14.49
CA MET A 126 7.29 23.63 15.53
C MET A 126 8.22 22.42 15.61
N HIS A 127 9.52 22.68 15.45
CA HIS A 127 10.53 21.63 15.46
C HIS A 127 10.50 20.83 16.76
N GLY A 128 10.57 19.51 16.63
CA GLY A 128 10.49 18.56 17.74
C GLY A 128 9.08 18.36 18.30
N GLY A 129 8.04 19.04 17.80
CA GLY A 129 6.63 18.83 18.19
C GLY A 129 6.01 17.56 17.61
N ALA A 130 4.79 17.21 18.02
CA ALA A 130 4.11 16.00 17.52
C ALA A 130 3.85 16.04 16.00
N ALA A 131 3.47 17.21 15.47
CA ALA A 131 3.30 17.43 14.04
C ALA A 131 4.62 17.26 13.27
N ASP A 132 5.72 17.83 13.77
CA ASP A 132 7.06 17.72 13.16
C ASP A 132 7.58 16.28 13.17
N ARG A 133 7.50 15.60 14.32
CA ARG A 133 7.92 14.20 14.47
C ARG A 133 7.10 13.23 13.61
N SER A 134 5.86 13.58 13.27
CA SER A 134 5.06 12.77 12.35
C SER A 134 5.59 12.85 10.93
N GLY A 135 6.14 14.00 10.50
CA GLY A 135 6.46 14.29 9.10
C GLY A 135 5.24 14.30 8.19
N LEU A 136 4.03 14.28 8.75
CA LEU A 136 2.77 14.17 8.02
C LEU A 136 2.02 15.50 7.91
N ILE A 137 2.48 16.57 8.56
CA ILE A 137 1.83 17.87 8.48
C ILE A 137 2.85 18.89 8.03
N HIS A 138 2.51 19.65 7.00
CA HIS A 138 3.38 20.67 6.42
C HIS A 138 2.72 22.04 6.47
N VAL A 139 3.56 23.07 6.40
CA VAL A 139 3.09 24.45 6.27
C VAL A 139 2.37 24.60 4.93
N GLY A 140 1.20 25.23 4.96
CA GLY A 140 0.34 25.40 3.78
C GLY A 140 -0.73 24.32 3.63
N ASP A 141 -0.66 23.21 4.37
CA ASP A 141 -1.73 22.21 4.35
C ASP A 141 -3.06 22.86 4.78
N GLU A 142 -4.10 22.68 3.97
CA GLU A 142 -5.45 23.13 4.30
C GLU A 142 -6.10 22.14 5.25
N VAL A 143 -6.69 22.64 6.34
CA VAL A 143 -7.43 21.82 7.30
C VAL A 143 -8.90 21.82 6.91
N CYS A 144 -9.43 20.69 6.48
CA CYS A 144 -10.84 20.53 6.13
C CYS A 144 -11.66 20.03 7.32
N GLU A 145 -11.14 19.05 8.07
CA GLU A 145 -11.82 18.48 9.22
C GLU A 145 -10.86 18.18 10.38
N VAL A 146 -11.39 18.29 11.60
CA VAL A 146 -10.71 17.87 12.84
C VAL A 146 -11.67 16.98 13.63
N ASN A 147 -11.29 15.73 13.89
CA ASN A 147 -12.11 14.73 14.57
C ASN A 147 -13.52 14.59 13.97
N ASN A 148 -13.60 14.50 12.63
CA ASN A 148 -14.84 14.44 11.84
C ASN A 148 -15.74 15.69 11.94
N ILE A 149 -15.18 16.81 12.42
CA ILE A 149 -15.87 18.09 12.46
C ILE A 149 -15.29 18.97 11.35
N ASN A 150 -16.13 19.31 10.35
CA ASN A 150 -15.77 20.26 9.29
C ASN A 150 -15.40 21.63 9.93
N VAL A 151 -14.29 22.20 9.49
CA VAL A 151 -13.77 23.50 9.94
C VAL A 151 -13.96 24.63 8.93
N GLU A 152 -14.60 24.37 7.80
CA GLU A 152 -15.03 25.39 6.84
C GLU A 152 -15.92 26.44 7.54
N GLY A 153 -15.62 27.72 7.29
CA GLY A 153 -16.31 28.86 7.92
C GLY A 153 -16.04 29.05 9.41
N LYS A 154 -15.21 28.21 10.05
CA LYS A 154 -14.82 28.40 11.46
C LYS A 154 -13.63 29.32 11.60
N THR A 155 -13.53 29.97 12.76
CA THR A 155 -12.34 30.74 13.10
C THR A 155 -11.23 29.83 13.66
N PRO A 156 -9.96 30.25 13.63
CA PRO A 156 -8.86 29.51 14.25
C PRO A 156 -9.11 29.24 15.75
N ASN A 157 -9.80 30.16 16.43
CA ASN A 157 -10.19 30.00 17.84
C ASN A 157 -11.20 28.87 18.04
N ASP A 158 -12.12 28.64 17.10
CA ASP A 158 -13.09 27.55 17.21
C ASP A 158 -12.43 26.20 16.96
N VAL A 159 -11.47 26.14 16.02
CA VAL A 159 -10.65 24.94 15.81
C VAL A 159 -9.79 24.65 17.04
N LEU A 160 -9.21 25.67 17.68
CA LEU A 160 -8.50 25.52 18.95
C LEU A 160 -9.39 24.94 20.05
N LYS A 161 -10.66 25.37 20.17
CA LYS A 161 -11.62 24.79 21.12
C LYS A 161 -11.89 23.31 20.83
N ILE A 162 -12.05 22.93 19.56
CA ILE A 162 -12.24 21.53 19.15
C ILE A 162 -11.03 20.69 19.57
N LEU A 163 -9.82 21.18 19.28
CA LEU A 163 -8.57 20.52 19.67
C LEU A 163 -8.42 20.42 21.18
N GLN A 164 -8.81 21.45 21.94
CA GLN A 164 -8.77 21.47 23.40
C GLN A 164 -9.75 20.48 24.02
N ALA A 165 -10.98 20.39 23.50
CA ALA A 165 -12.02 19.46 23.95
C ALA A 165 -11.76 18.00 23.57
N SER A 166 -10.86 17.76 22.61
CA SER A 166 -10.51 16.41 22.17
C SER A 166 -9.49 15.77 23.10
N GLU A 167 -9.63 14.47 23.37
CA GLU A 167 -8.68 13.66 24.14
C GLU A 167 -8.18 12.48 23.31
N GLY A 168 -6.97 11.98 23.60
CA GLY A 168 -6.39 10.83 22.89
C GLY A 168 -6.00 11.16 21.45
N THR A 169 -6.52 10.41 20.48
CA THR A 169 -6.13 10.54 19.07
C THR A 169 -6.93 11.65 18.37
N ILE A 170 -6.22 12.60 17.75
CA ILE A 170 -6.80 13.63 16.91
C ILE A 170 -6.61 13.24 15.44
N THR A 171 -7.70 13.20 14.69
CA THR A 171 -7.71 12.93 13.26
C THR A 171 -7.90 14.24 12.50
N PHE A 172 -6.98 14.55 11.59
CA PHE A 172 -7.06 15.67 10.67
C PHE A 172 -7.36 15.14 9.27
N LYS A 173 -8.25 15.83 8.55
CA LYS A 173 -8.43 15.70 7.11
C LYS A 173 -7.84 16.95 6.47
N LEU A 174 -6.82 16.78 5.65
CA LEU A 174 -6.03 17.86 5.07
C LEU A 174 -6.03 17.81 3.55
N VAL A 175 -5.95 18.95 2.89
CA VAL A 175 -5.51 19.02 1.48
C VAL A 175 -4.03 19.46 1.48
N PRO A 176 -3.11 18.65 0.92
CA PRO A 176 -1.70 18.99 0.85
C PRO A 176 -1.45 20.27 0.05
N ALA A 177 -0.56 21.13 0.54
CA ALA A 177 -0.12 22.31 -0.21
C ALA A 177 0.50 21.96 -1.58
N GLU A 178 1.16 20.79 -1.67
CA GLU A 178 1.91 20.34 -2.85
C GLU A 178 1.01 19.83 -4.01
N GLY A 179 -0.31 19.69 -3.79
CA GLY A 179 -1.26 19.34 -4.85
C GLY A 179 -1.49 20.47 -5.87
N ARG A 180 -1.07 21.71 -5.57
CA ARG A 180 -1.21 22.86 -6.49
C ARG A 180 0.07 23.26 -7.22
N GLY A 181 1.14 22.47 -7.11
CA GLY A 181 2.39 22.75 -7.82
C GLY A 181 3.51 21.83 -7.40
N GLY A 182 3.63 20.67 -8.06
CA GLY A 182 4.68 19.71 -7.75
C GLY A 182 4.84 18.63 -8.82
N VAL A 183 5.29 19.02 -10.02
CA VAL A 183 5.98 18.08 -10.91
C VAL A 183 7.22 17.62 -10.15
N ARG A 184 7.18 16.42 -9.56
CA ARG A 184 8.38 15.78 -9.03
C ARG A 184 9.07 15.08 -10.19
N GLU A 185 10.01 15.78 -10.80
CA GLU A 185 11.10 15.16 -11.56
C GLU A 185 11.98 14.34 -10.60
N SER A 186 12.09 13.03 -10.84
CA SER A 186 13.31 12.19 -10.85
C SER A 186 12.98 10.73 -10.58
#